data_AF-A0A1I4E5X2-F1
#
_entry.id   AF-A0A1I4E5X2-F1
#
_cell.length_a   1.000
_cell.length_b   1.000
_cell.length_c   1.000
_cell.angle_alpha   90.00
_cell.angle_beta   90.00
_cell.angle_gamma   90.00
#
_symmetry.space_group_name_H-M   'P 1'
#
loop_
_entity.id
_entity.type
_entity.pdbx_description
1 polymer ?
#
loop_
_entity_poly.entity_id
_entity_poly.type
_entity_poly.pdbx_seq_one_letter_code
_entity_poly.pdbx_strand_id
1 'polypeptide(L)'
;MPAWKTRPITPNFLPFGDNGLTYDPKLVVETQRVAVLTDLFDDPLLQDAPLTKPAPLTKFGRDLIKSGTVKAFRARLPDAVEHCALVIKIAVAETDAGKIVSASPERAALYRRDRWLIVTRRVVVTAPGYEDRAFSSLADLLAGTTHRNGEPKPYRAPPVHQDDMDALRHLAP
;
A
#
# COMPACT_ATOMS: atom_id res chain seq x y z
N MET A 1 -15.26 -9.45 -16.36
CA MET A 1 -14.50 -8.75 -15.30
C MET A 1 -15.46 -7.97 -14.42
N PRO A 2 -15.21 -7.79 -13.12
CA PRO A 2 -16.09 -7.04 -12.23
C PRO A 2 -16.27 -5.60 -12.71
N ALA A 3 -17.45 -5.02 -12.50
CA ALA A 3 -17.69 -3.61 -12.85
C ALA A 3 -16.93 -2.68 -11.90
N TRP A 4 -16.50 -1.52 -12.43
CA TRP A 4 -16.02 -0.40 -11.62
C TRP A 4 -17.17 0.14 -10.78
N LYS A 5 -16.89 0.46 -9.52
CA LYS A 5 -17.84 1.03 -8.58
C LYS A 5 -17.27 2.29 -7.96
N THR A 6 -18.02 3.38 -8.07
CA THR A 6 -17.75 4.62 -7.37
C THR A 6 -17.70 4.39 -5.85
N ARG A 7 -16.64 4.86 -5.22
CA ARG A 7 -16.43 4.79 -3.77
C ARG A 7 -15.96 6.18 -3.28
N PRO A 8 -16.73 6.85 -2.41
CA PRO A 8 -16.22 8.00 -1.68
C PRO A 8 -15.14 7.53 -0.69
N ILE A 9 -14.03 8.28 -0.62
CA ILE A 9 -12.94 8.00 0.30
C ILE A 9 -12.57 9.26 1.06
N THR A 10 -12.13 9.12 2.31
CA THR A 10 -11.85 10.26 3.19
C THR A 10 -10.45 10.12 3.76
N PRO A 11 -9.54 11.10 3.55
CA PRO A 11 -8.21 11.11 4.16
C PRO A 11 -8.27 10.92 5.68
N ASN A 12 -7.29 10.21 6.26
CA ASN A 12 -7.16 10.12 7.72
C ASN A 12 -6.70 11.46 8.32
N PHE A 13 -5.90 12.21 7.56
CA PHE A 13 -5.41 13.51 7.96
C PHE A 13 -6.11 14.59 7.11
N LEU A 14 -6.58 15.64 7.76
CA LEU A 14 -7.10 16.80 7.05
C LEU A 14 -5.97 17.36 6.16
N PRO A 15 -6.22 17.65 4.87
CA PRO A 15 -5.24 18.34 4.06
C PRO A 15 -4.97 19.70 4.67
N PHE A 16 -3.73 19.93 5.07
CA PHE A 16 -3.15 21.26 5.11
C PHE A 16 -2.24 21.33 3.87
N GLY A 17 -2.76 21.81 2.75
CA GLY A 17 -1.89 22.11 1.61
C GLY A 17 -0.98 23.30 1.95
N ASP A 18 0.23 23.34 1.38
CA ASP A 18 1.17 24.48 1.47
C ASP A 18 0.59 25.79 0.90
N ASN A 19 -0.51 25.66 0.18
CA ASN A 19 -1.30 26.67 -0.51
C ASN A 19 -2.67 26.93 0.17
N GLY A 20 -2.93 26.37 1.36
CA GLY A 20 -4.12 26.67 2.15
C GLY A 20 -5.43 26.06 1.64
N LEU A 21 -5.39 25.06 0.75
CA LEU A 21 -6.59 24.42 0.24
C LEU A 21 -7.11 23.33 1.18
N THR A 22 -8.39 23.50 1.55
CA THR A 22 -9.19 22.72 2.49
C THR A 22 -9.68 21.41 1.86
N TYR A 23 -9.85 20.38 2.70
CA TYR A 23 -10.67 19.18 2.50
C TYR A 23 -11.59 19.20 1.26
N ASP A 24 -11.35 18.30 0.29
CA ASP A 24 -12.33 17.99 -0.74
C ASP A 24 -13.23 16.82 -0.26
N PRO A 25 -14.46 17.09 0.22
CA PRO A 25 -15.43 16.05 0.59
C PRO A 25 -15.83 15.15 -0.59
N LYS A 26 -15.47 15.53 -1.83
CA LYS A 26 -15.82 14.83 -3.05
C LYS A 26 -14.72 13.90 -3.54
N LEU A 27 -13.69 13.63 -2.73
CA LEU A 27 -12.67 12.66 -3.12
C LEU A 27 -13.31 11.29 -3.31
N VAL A 28 -13.35 10.88 -4.57
CA VAL A 28 -13.99 9.66 -5.03
C VAL A 28 -12.99 8.92 -5.87
N VAL A 29 -12.98 7.60 -5.71
CA VAL A 29 -12.28 6.69 -6.60
C VAL A 29 -13.26 5.70 -7.17
N GLU A 30 -12.95 5.15 -8.33
CA GLU A 30 -13.62 3.96 -8.82
C GLU A 30 -12.80 2.74 -8.41
N THR A 31 -13.49 1.73 -7.90
CA THR A 31 -12.87 0.50 -7.44
C THR A 31 -13.39 -0.69 -8.23
N GLN A 32 -12.49 -1.59 -8.61
CA GLN A 32 -12.83 -2.86 -9.22
C GLN A 32 -12.24 -3.97 -8.35
N ARG A 33 -13.08 -4.88 -7.87
CA ARG A 33 -12.58 -6.06 -7.15
C ARG A 33 -11.78 -6.93 -8.11
N VAL A 34 -10.62 -7.41 -7.69
CA VAL A 34 -9.87 -8.44 -8.42
C VAL A 34 -10.60 -9.77 -8.22
N ALA A 35 -11.14 -10.33 -9.30
CA ALA A 35 -11.94 -11.56 -9.25
C ALA A 35 -11.08 -12.78 -8.96
N VAL A 36 -9.94 -12.88 -9.66
CA VAL A 36 -8.99 -13.98 -9.55
C VAL A 36 -7.69 -13.38 -9.00
N LEU A 37 -7.33 -13.75 -7.77
CA LEU A 37 -6.21 -13.11 -7.07
C LEU A 37 -4.86 -13.42 -7.70
N THR A 38 -4.74 -14.49 -8.50
CA THR A 38 -3.53 -14.77 -9.26
C THR A 38 -3.27 -13.73 -10.36
N ASP A 39 -4.32 -13.12 -10.92
CA ASP A 39 -4.20 -12.04 -11.91
C ASP A 39 -3.51 -10.79 -11.34
N LEU A 40 -3.47 -10.68 -10.01
CA LEU A 40 -2.76 -9.59 -9.34
C LEU A 40 -1.26 -9.64 -9.61
N PHE A 41 -0.68 -10.84 -9.80
CA PHE A 41 0.75 -11.01 -10.09
C PHE A 41 1.10 -10.55 -11.50
N ASP A 42 0.14 -10.52 -12.42
CA ASP A 42 0.34 -9.99 -13.77
C ASP A 42 -0.02 -8.50 -13.86
N ASP A 43 -0.44 -7.88 -12.75
CA ASP A 43 -0.83 -6.47 -12.73
C ASP A 43 0.41 -5.56 -12.85
N PRO A 44 0.47 -4.66 -13.85
CA PRO A 44 1.63 -3.80 -14.07
C PRO A 44 1.98 -2.93 -12.85
N LEU A 45 0.98 -2.47 -12.09
CA LEU A 45 1.26 -1.71 -10.88
C LEU A 45 1.97 -2.54 -9.83
N LEU A 46 1.63 -3.82 -9.70
CA LEU A 46 2.32 -4.69 -8.77
C LEU A 46 3.73 -4.97 -9.29
N GLN A 47 3.89 -5.29 -10.57
CA GLN A 47 5.20 -5.58 -11.19
C GLN A 47 6.18 -4.41 -11.13
N ASP A 48 5.70 -3.18 -11.25
CA ASP A 48 6.53 -1.97 -11.19
C ASP A 48 6.74 -1.44 -9.77
N ALA A 49 5.98 -1.97 -8.79
CA ALA A 49 6.02 -1.48 -7.42
C ALA A 49 7.42 -1.61 -6.80
N PRO A 50 7.79 -0.74 -5.85
CA PRO A 50 9.03 -0.91 -5.09
C PRO A 50 9.16 -2.29 -4.40
N LEU A 51 8.03 -2.95 -4.12
CA LEU A 51 7.97 -4.27 -3.49
C LEU A 51 8.35 -5.42 -4.43
N THR A 52 8.30 -5.26 -5.74
CA THR A 52 8.63 -6.32 -6.70
C THR A 52 10.06 -6.22 -7.23
N LYS A 53 10.69 -5.04 -7.10
CA LYS A 53 12.09 -4.84 -7.47
C LYS A 53 12.97 -5.85 -6.72
N PRO A 54 13.83 -6.60 -7.43
CA PRO A 54 14.62 -7.68 -6.83
C PRO A 54 15.64 -7.11 -5.82
N ALA A 55 15.31 -7.27 -4.54
CA ALA A 55 16.20 -7.04 -3.41
C ALA A 55 15.97 -8.18 -2.40
N PRO A 56 16.98 -8.60 -1.62
CA PRO A 56 16.80 -9.67 -0.63
C PRO A 56 15.61 -9.41 0.32
N LEU A 57 15.40 -8.14 0.67
CA LEU A 57 14.38 -7.70 1.63
C LEU A 57 12.97 -7.61 1.04
N THR A 58 12.82 -7.62 -0.30
CA THR A 58 11.51 -7.59 -0.98
C THR A 58 10.95 -8.99 -1.26
N LYS A 59 11.78 -10.05 -1.21
CA LYS A 59 11.37 -11.46 -1.41
C LYS A 59 10.22 -11.85 -0.47
N PHE A 60 10.33 -11.51 0.80
CA PHE A 60 9.29 -11.74 1.80
C PHE A 60 7.98 -11.06 1.48
N GLY A 61 8.03 -9.80 1.06
CA GLY A 61 6.85 -9.06 0.64
C GLY A 61 6.16 -9.69 -0.56
N ARG A 62 6.93 -10.15 -1.55
CA ARG A 62 6.39 -10.87 -2.72
C ARG A 62 5.74 -12.20 -2.33
N ASP A 63 6.40 -13.00 -1.50
CA ASP A 63 5.90 -14.30 -1.05
C ASP A 63 4.64 -14.13 -0.17
N LEU A 64 4.58 -13.08 0.64
CA LEU A 64 3.42 -12.75 1.46
C LEU A 64 2.22 -12.28 0.64
N ILE A 65 2.41 -11.46 -0.40
CA ILE A 65 1.31 -11.14 -1.33
C ILE A 65 0.88 -12.42 -2.05
N LYS A 66 1.84 -13.27 -2.45
CA LYS A 66 1.57 -14.52 -3.17
C LYS A 66 0.72 -15.51 -2.37
N SER A 67 1.11 -15.75 -1.13
CA SER A 67 0.48 -16.75 -0.27
C SER A 67 -0.63 -16.19 0.61
N GLY A 68 -0.58 -14.90 0.93
CA GLY A 68 -1.40 -14.27 1.95
C GLY A 68 -2.52 -13.37 1.42
N THR A 69 -2.61 -13.09 0.13
CA THR A 69 -3.69 -12.20 -0.38
C THR A 69 -5.06 -12.86 -0.23
N VAL A 70 -5.95 -12.22 0.53
CA VAL A 70 -7.34 -12.66 0.78
C VAL A 70 -8.32 -11.88 -0.09
N LYS A 71 -7.99 -10.63 -0.41
CA LYS A 71 -8.85 -9.71 -1.15
C LYS A 71 -8.00 -8.65 -1.82
N ALA A 72 -8.36 -8.22 -3.01
CA ALA A 72 -7.70 -7.09 -3.66
C ALA A 72 -8.68 -6.25 -4.46
N PHE A 73 -8.37 -4.96 -4.57
CA PHE A 73 -9.08 -4.00 -5.38
C PHE A 73 -8.10 -3.21 -6.23
N ARG A 74 -8.47 -2.96 -7.49
CA ARG A 74 -7.88 -1.90 -8.30
C ARG A 74 -8.62 -0.60 -7.97
N ALA A 75 -7.89 0.50 -7.86
CA ALA A 75 -8.45 1.82 -7.61
C ALA A 75 -7.94 2.82 -8.64
N ARG A 76 -8.87 3.58 -9.23
CA ARG A 76 -8.60 4.61 -10.23
C ARG A 76 -9.35 5.89 -9.90
N LEU A 77 -8.87 7.03 -10.40
CA LEU A 77 -9.64 8.26 -10.38
C LEU A 77 -10.85 8.12 -11.32
N PRO A 78 -11.96 8.85 -11.07
CA PRO A 78 -13.10 8.85 -11.97
C PRO A 78 -12.67 9.12 -13.42
N ASP A 79 -13.26 8.38 -14.36
CA ASP A 79 -12.99 8.46 -15.80
C ASP A 79 -11.55 8.11 -16.24
N ALA A 80 -10.65 7.76 -15.32
CA ALA A 80 -9.31 7.31 -15.67
C ALA A 80 -9.36 5.94 -16.37
N VAL A 81 -8.53 5.77 -17.41
CA VAL A 81 -8.44 4.49 -18.13
C VAL A 81 -7.73 3.44 -17.26
N GLU A 82 -6.57 3.80 -16.73
CA GLU A 82 -5.74 2.93 -15.90
C GLU A 82 -6.02 3.12 -14.41
N HIS A 83 -5.84 2.06 -13.62
CA HIS A 83 -5.79 2.18 -12.17
C HIS A 83 -4.46 2.73 -11.71
N CYS A 84 -4.52 3.50 -10.62
CA CYS A 84 -3.37 4.19 -10.03
C CYS A 84 -2.87 3.52 -8.75
N ALA A 85 -3.69 2.66 -8.14
CA ALA A 85 -3.34 1.92 -6.95
C ALA A 85 -3.98 0.53 -6.89
N LEU A 86 -3.36 -0.37 -6.13
CA LEU A 86 -3.92 -1.62 -5.66
C LEU A 86 -4.13 -1.56 -4.14
N VAL A 87 -5.29 -1.97 -3.67
CA VAL A 87 -5.61 -2.09 -2.24
C VAL A 87 -5.79 -3.56 -1.91
N ILE A 88 -4.81 -4.15 -1.24
CA ILE A 88 -4.67 -5.60 -1.06
C ILE A 88 -4.82 -5.93 0.42
N LYS A 89 -5.78 -6.79 0.75
CA LYS A 89 -5.91 -7.42 2.06
C LYS A 89 -5.03 -8.65 2.12
N ILE A 90 -4.16 -8.70 3.12
CA ILE A 90 -3.40 -9.88 3.47
C ILE A 90 -4.05 -10.60 4.66
N ALA A 91 -3.97 -11.93 4.68
CA ALA A 91 -4.39 -12.75 5.80
C ALA A 91 -3.57 -12.36 7.04
N VAL A 92 -4.11 -12.67 8.23
CA VAL A 92 -3.32 -12.61 9.45
C VAL A 92 -2.20 -13.63 9.31
N ALA A 93 -1.07 -13.19 8.81
CA ALA A 93 0.11 -14.00 8.91
C ALA A 93 0.49 -14.00 10.39
N GLU A 94 0.83 -15.16 10.94
CA GLU A 94 1.59 -15.30 12.19
C GLU A 94 3.02 -14.72 12.01
N THR A 95 3.17 -13.67 11.21
CA THR A 95 4.44 -13.03 10.94
C THR A 95 4.74 -12.07 12.06
N ASP A 96 5.90 -12.27 12.65
CA ASP A 96 6.58 -11.25 13.47
C ASP A 96 6.54 -9.90 12.74
N ALA A 97 6.24 -8.85 13.51
CA ALA A 97 6.27 -7.49 13.01
C ALA A 97 7.63 -7.19 12.34
N GLY A 98 7.64 -6.50 11.19
CA GLY A 98 8.87 -6.00 10.56
C GLY A 98 9.16 -6.45 9.12
N LYS A 99 8.43 -7.43 8.57
CA LYS A 99 8.93 -8.23 7.42
C LYS A 99 8.55 -7.77 6.00
N ILE A 100 7.95 -6.60 5.81
CA ILE A 100 7.88 -5.98 4.48
C ILE A 100 8.88 -4.83 4.40
N VAL A 101 9.89 -4.98 3.55
CA VAL A 101 10.82 -3.90 3.23
C VAL A 101 10.66 -3.63 1.76
N SER A 102 9.87 -2.60 1.47
CA SER A 102 9.79 -1.97 0.16
C SER A 102 11.18 -1.38 -0.21
N ALA A 103 11.50 -1.31 -1.50
CA ALA A 103 12.76 -0.74 -1.97
C ALA A 103 12.81 0.78 -1.67
N SER A 104 14.01 1.27 -1.34
CA SER A 104 14.29 2.69 -1.09
C SER A 104 13.69 3.58 -2.21
N PRO A 105 13.03 4.70 -1.87
CA PRO A 105 13.08 5.40 -0.57
C PRO A 105 12.19 4.87 0.55
N GLU A 106 11.33 3.87 0.35
CA GLU A 106 10.31 3.56 1.35
C GLU A 106 10.40 2.10 1.79
N ARG A 107 10.53 1.84 3.10
CA ARG A 107 10.49 0.49 3.66
C ARG A 107 9.24 0.37 4.54
N ALA A 108 8.20 -0.25 4.03
CA ALA A 108 6.92 -0.34 4.76
C ALA A 108 6.88 -1.59 5.65
N ALA A 109 7.46 -1.50 6.85
CA ALA A 109 7.41 -2.59 7.81
C ALA A 109 5.95 -2.97 8.14
N LEU A 110 5.58 -4.23 7.91
CA LEU A 110 4.27 -4.75 8.34
C LEU A 110 4.26 -4.97 9.85
N TYR A 111 3.32 -4.33 10.53
CA TYR A 111 3.02 -4.63 11.93
C TYR A 111 1.97 -5.74 12.04
N ARG A 112 1.92 -6.40 13.21
CA ARG A 112 0.94 -7.47 13.51
C ARG A 112 -0.53 -7.07 13.29
N ARG A 113 -0.83 -5.76 13.36
CA ARG A 113 -2.17 -5.19 13.14
C ARG A 113 -2.42 -4.73 11.70
N ASP A 114 -1.38 -4.70 10.87
CA ASP A 114 -1.49 -4.33 9.48
C ASP A 114 -2.13 -5.49 8.72
N ARG A 115 -3.20 -5.16 8.00
CA ARG A 115 -4.02 -6.13 7.26
C ARG A 115 -4.17 -5.74 5.80
N TRP A 116 -3.70 -4.55 5.44
CA TRP A 116 -3.89 -3.96 4.14
C TRP A 116 -2.59 -3.35 3.61
N LEU A 117 -2.38 -3.52 2.32
CA LEU A 117 -1.31 -2.91 1.54
C LEU A 117 -1.94 -2.01 0.48
N ILE A 118 -1.45 -0.78 0.38
CA ILE A 118 -1.76 0.16 -0.69
C ILE A 118 -0.51 0.25 -1.56
N VAL A 119 -0.59 -0.30 -2.77
CA VAL A 119 0.52 -0.38 -3.71
C VAL A 119 0.28 0.61 -4.84
N THR A 120 1.28 1.41 -5.14
CA THR A 120 1.35 2.31 -6.31
C THR A 120 2.67 2.08 -7.03
N ARG A 121 2.87 2.72 -8.19
CA ARG A 121 4.18 2.69 -8.90
C ARG A 121 5.34 3.25 -8.08
N ARG A 122 5.06 4.13 -7.10
CA ARG A 122 6.09 4.87 -6.36
C ARG A 122 6.29 4.36 -4.95
N VAL A 123 5.21 3.91 -4.32
CA VAL A 123 5.12 3.71 -2.88
C VAL A 123 4.31 2.48 -2.52
N VAL A 124 4.68 1.83 -1.42
CA VAL A 124 3.84 0.81 -0.77
C VAL A 124 3.58 1.25 0.66
N VAL A 125 2.31 1.36 1.03
CA VAL A 125 1.88 1.79 2.36
C VAL A 125 1.12 0.66 3.04
N THR A 126 1.42 0.40 4.31
CA THR A 126 0.65 -0.52 5.14
C THR A 126 -0.47 0.25 5.85
N ALA A 127 -1.65 -0.36 5.97
CA ALA A 127 -2.75 0.20 6.73
C ALA A 127 -3.28 -0.81 7.77
N PRO A 128 -3.45 -0.37 9.03
CA PRO A 128 -4.01 -1.22 10.08
C PRO A 128 -5.53 -1.33 9.96
N GLY A 129 -6.05 -2.47 10.43
CA GLY A 129 -7.47 -2.61 10.72
C GLY A 129 -8.37 -2.87 9.50
N TYR A 130 -9.40 -2.03 9.32
CA TYR A 130 -10.52 -2.29 8.42
C TYR A 130 -10.28 -1.76 7.01
N GLU A 131 -11.10 -2.24 6.06
CA GLU A 131 -11.04 -1.82 4.65
C GLU A 131 -11.13 -0.29 4.50
N ASP A 132 -12.03 0.36 5.23
CA ASP A 132 -12.21 1.80 5.14
C ASP A 132 -10.95 2.58 5.53
N ARG A 133 -10.18 2.08 6.51
CA ARG A 133 -8.89 2.68 6.87
C ARG A 133 -7.87 2.56 5.76
N ALA A 134 -7.84 1.45 5.04
CA ALA A 134 -6.97 1.28 3.87
C ALA A 134 -7.33 2.27 2.76
N PHE A 135 -8.63 2.50 2.53
CA PHE A 135 -9.09 3.51 1.58
C PHE A 135 -8.86 4.94 2.07
N SER A 136 -8.89 5.19 3.38
CA SER A 136 -8.45 6.47 3.93
C SER A 136 -6.96 6.71 3.74
N SER A 137 -6.12 5.68 3.86
CA SER A 137 -4.68 5.78 3.54
C SER A 137 -4.42 6.01 2.05
N LEU A 138 -5.21 5.39 1.17
CA LEU A 138 -5.20 5.72 -0.25
C LEU A 138 -5.62 7.18 -0.48
N ALA A 139 -6.65 7.65 0.22
CA ALA A 139 -7.07 9.05 0.15
C ALA A 139 -5.96 10.00 0.59
N ASP A 140 -5.22 9.67 1.66
CA ASP A 140 -4.07 10.48 2.10
C ASP A 140 -2.99 10.56 1.02
N LEU A 141 -2.70 9.45 0.33
CA LEU A 141 -1.73 9.40 -0.77
C LEU A 141 -2.17 10.25 -1.96
N LEU A 142 -3.44 10.16 -2.35
CA LEU A 142 -3.98 10.90 -3.49
C LEU A 142 -4.10 12.40 -3.21
N ALA A 143 -4.46 12.76 -1.98
CA ALA A 143 -4.62 14.15 -1.56
C ALA A 143 -3.29 14.80 -1.10
N GLY A 144 -2.18 14.05 -1.05
CA GLY A 144 -0.89 14.56 -0.58
C GLY A 144 -0.90 14.96 0.91
N THR A 145 -1.82 14.41 1.70
CA THR A 145 -1.92 14.70 3.15
C THR A 145 -1.01 13.81 3.98
N THR A 146 -0.23 12.97 3.32
CA THR A 146 0.89 12.26 3.93
C THR A 146 2.02 13.21 4.36
N HIS A 147 1.95 14.51 4.03
CA HIS A 147 2.92 15.55 4.39
C HIS A 147 2.58 16.23 5.73
N ARG A 148 3.58 16.60 6.53
CA ARG A 148 3.40 17.50 7.69
C ARG A 148 4.20 18.76 7.40
N ASN A 149 3.53 19.90 7.23
CA ASN A 149 4.14 21.20 6.93
C ASN A 149 4.92 21.24 5.60
N GLY A 150 4.35 20.70 4.52
CA GLY A 150 4.93 20.76 3.16
C GLY A 150 6.08 19.82 2.88
N GLU A 151 6.76 19.34 3.90
CA GLU A 151 7.72 18.26 3.75
C GLU A 151 6.98 16.93 3.59
N PRO A 152 7.36 16.09 2.59
CA PRO A 152 6.95 14.69 2.58
C PRO A 152 7.26 14.17 3.97
N LYS A 153 6.25 13.78 4.75
CA LYS A 153 6.53 13.06 5.98
C LYS A 153 7.30 11.86 5.46
N PRO A 154 8.59 11.73 5.77
CA PRO A 154 9.28 10.56 5.29
C PRO A 154 8.45 9.43 5.89
N TYR A 155 7.91 8.55 5.04
CA TYR A 155 7.60 7.21 5.48
C TYR A 155 8.95 6.64 5.88
N ARG A 156 9.47 7.11 7.04
CA ARG A 156 10.56 6.51 7.76
C ARG A 156 9.94 5.19 8.14
N ALA A 157 10.16 4.25 7.25
CA ALA A 157 10.53 2.92 7.61
C ALA A 157 11.06 2.93 9.03
N PRO A 158 10.40 2.24 9.97
CA PRO A 158 11.02 1.94 11.23
C PRO A 158 12.44 1.46 10.94
N PRO A 159 13.44 1.88 11.75
CA PRO A 159 14.78 1.36 11.59
C PRO A 159 14.68 -0.17 11.58
N VAL A 160 15.22 -0.79 10.53
CA VAL A 160 15.27 -2.25 10.48
C VAL A 160 16.25 -2.66 11.56
N HIS A 161 15.77 -3.39 12.58
CA HIS A 161 16.63 -3.81 13.67
C HIS A 161 17.67 -4.81 13.13
N GLN A 162 18.85 -4.84 13.73
CA GLN A 162 19.91 -5.77 13.30
C GLN A 162 19.41 -7.22 13.36
N ASP A 163 18.60 -7.54 14.37
CA ASP A 163 17.93 -8.84 14.53
C ASP A 163 17.00 -9.17 13.35
N ASP A 164 16.29 -8.18 12.79
CA ASP A 164 15.47 -8.36 11.59
C ASP A 164 16.36 -8.59 10.36
N MET A 165 17.46 -7.84 10.23
CA MET A 165 18.43 -8.04 9.15
C MET A 165 19.07 -9.43 9.22
N ASP A 166 19.37 -9.92 10.41
CA ASP A 166 19.97 -11.23 10.63
C ASP A 166 18.95 -12.36 10.41
N ALA A 167 17.71 -12.20 10.89
CA ALA A 167 16.60 -13.09 10.56
C ALA A 167 16.37 -13.18 9.04
N LEU A 168 16.50 -12.06 8.32
CA LEU A 168 16.37 -12.01 6.87
C LEU A 168 17.58 -12.64 6.14
N ARG A 169 18.80 -12.53 6.68
CA ARG A 169 20.00 -13.20 6.14
C ARG A 169 19.87 -14.73 6.19
N HIS A 170 19.25 -15.28 7.22
CA HIS A 170 19.00 -16.73 7.33
C HIS A 170 17.94 -17.26 6.35
N LEU A 171 17.24 -16.37 5.65
CA LEU A 171 16.18 -16.71 4.73
C LEU A 171 16.50 -16.33 3.26
N ALA A 172 17.66 -15.70 3.05
CA ALA A 172 18.25 -15.50 1.73
C ALA A 172 19.03 -16.78 1.35
N PRO A 173 18.80 -17.35 0.16
CA PRO A 173 19.58 -18.48 -0.34
C PRO A 173 21.04 -18.09 -0.62
#